data_AF-A0AAN8FRW5-F1
#
_entry.id   AF-A0AAN8FRW5-F1
#
_cell.length_a   1.000
_cell.length_b   1.000
_cell.length_c   1.000
_cell.angle_alpha   90.00
_cell.angle_beta   90.00
_cell.angle_gamma   90.00
#
_symmetry.space_group_name_H-M   'P 1'
#
loop_
_entity.id
_entity.type
_entity.pdbx_description
1 polymer ?
#
loop_
_entity_poly.entity_id
_entity_poly.type
_entity_poly.pdbx_seq_one_letter_code
_entity_poly.pdbx_strand_id
1 'polypeptide(L)'
;MCLFPGVPFPKDFRQICKKILTRLFRVFVHVYIHHFDRLVSIGAEPHVNTLYKHFYFFVTEHNMVSSKELDALKEMTERLLESSQNRRFRHIVQTPQLES
;
A
#
# COMPACT_ATOMS: atom_id res chain seq x y z
N MET A 1 -17.37 -14.50 -12.30
CA MET A 1 -17.72 -13.23 -11.63
C MET A 1 -18.63 -12.45 -12.58
N CYS A 2 -19.74 -11.89 -12.11
CA CYS A 2 -20.69 -11.11 -12.91
C CYS A 2 -20.94 -9.74 -12.26
N LEU A 3 -21.12 -8.69 -13.06
CA LEU A 3 -21.34 -7.30 -12.61
C LEU A 3 -22.75 -7.11 -12.01
N PHE A 4 -23.72 -7.86 -12.54
CA PHE A 4 -25.11 -8.03 -12.08
C PHE A 4 -25.54 -9.49 -12.35
N PRO A 5 -26.64 -10.02 -11.80
CA PRO A 5 -27.12 -11.36 -12.16
C PRO A 5 -27.25 -11.50 -13.68
N GLY A 6 -26.43 -12.36 -14.29
CA GLY A 6 -26.42 -12.59 -15.75
C GLY A 6 -25.54 -11.67 -16.61
N VAL A 7 -24.92 -10.61 -16.06
CA VAL A 7 -24.03 -9.72 -16.83
C VAL A 7 -22.57 -10.07 -16.56
N PRO A 8 -21.82 -10.68 -17.50
CA PRO A 8 -20.42 -10.99 -17.30
C PRO A 8 -19.60 -9.70 -17.16
N PHE A 9 -18.54 -9.74 -16.34
CA PHE A 9 -17.60 -8.61 -16.30
C PHE A 9 -16.94 -8.41 -17.68
N PRO A 10 -16.57 -7.17 -18.02
CA PRO A 10 -15.77 -6.89 -19.20
C PRO A 10 -14.49 -7.75 -19.20
N LYS A 11 -14.05 -8.19 -20.39
CA LYS A 11 -12.80 -8.98 -20.53
C LYS A 11 -11.58 -8.25 -19.93
N ASP A 12 -11.61 -6.92 -19.94
CA ASP A 12 -10.55 -6.05 -19.43
C ASP A 12 -10.69 -5.70 -17.94
N PHE A 13 -11.72 -6.21 -17.26
CA PHE A 13 -12.00 -5.89 -15.84
C PHE A 13 -10.77 -6.07 -14.98
N ARG A 14 -10.07 -7.20 -15.10
CA ARG A 14 -8.86 -7.45 -14.33
C ARG A 14 -7.75 -6.46 -14.65
N GLN A 15 -7.58 -6.07 -15.92
CA GLN A 15 -6.58 -5.08 -16.31
C GLN A 15 -6.91 -3.70 -15.75
N ILE A 16 -8.19 -3.31 -15.74
CA ILE A 16 -8.67 -2.07 -15.12
C ILE A 16 -8.42 -2.10 -13.61
N CYS A 17 -8.77 -3.19 -12.92
CA CYS A 17 -8.50 -3.34 -11.49
C CYS A 17 -7.00 -3.21 -11.17
N LYS A 18 -6.12 -3.83 -11.97
CA LYS A 18 -4.67 -3.66 -11.82
C LYS A 18 -4.26 -2.19 -11.90
N LYS A 19 -4.74 -1.45 -12.92
CA LYS A 19 -4.46 -0.01 -13.06
C LYS A 19 -4.95 0.80 -11.86
N ILE A 20 -6.13 0.50 -11.34
CA ILE A 20 -6.69 1.18 -10.16
C ILE A 20 -5.83 0.90 -8.92
N LEU A 21 -5.51 -0.36 -8.66
CA LEU A 21 -4.74 -0.77 -7.48
C LEU A 21 -3.29 -0.25 -7.52
N THR A 22 -2.64 -0.24 -8.70
CA THR A 22 -1.33 0.41 -8.86
C THR A 22 -1.38 1.90 -8.57
N ARG A 23 -2.43 2.62 -9.02
CA ARG A 23 -2.60 4.04 -8.70
C ARG A 23 -2.81 4.25 -7.20
N LEU A 24 -3.62 3.40 -6.56
CA LEU A 24 -3.85 3.46 -5.12
C LEU A 24 -2.56 3.19 -4.31
N PHE A 25 -1.72 2.26 -4.77
CA PHE A 25 -0.41 2.02 -4.17
C PHE A 25 0.47 3.29 -4.15
N ARG A 26 0.49 4.05 -5.26
CA ARG A 26 1.23 5.32 -5.31
C ARG A 26 0.72 6.36 -4.30
N VAL A 27 -0.59 6.35 -4.02
CA VAL A 27 -1.16 7.19 -2.96
C VAL A 27 -0.66 6.76 -1.58
N PHE A 28 -0.59 5.46 -1.30
CA PHE A 28 0.01 4.97 -0.05
C PHE A 28 1.46 5.40 0.10
N VAL A 29 2.28 5.22 -0.95
CA VAL A 29 3.67 5.70 -0.96
C VAL A 29 3.74 7.18 -0.62
N HIS A 30 2.94 8.00 -1.28
CA HIS A 30 2.93 9.45 -1.06
C HIS A 30 2.52 9.82 0.38
N VAL A 31 1.49 9.15 0.90
CA VAL A 31 1.00 9.37 2.26
C VAL A 31 2.05 8.97 3.30
N TYR A 32 2.71 7.83 3.10
CA TYR A 32 3.77 7.37 3.99
C TYR A 32 5.03 8.22 3.90
N ILE A 33 5.43 8.72 2.73
CA ILE A 33 6.64 9.54 2.60
C ILE A 33 6.42 10.99 3.06
N HIS A 34 5.35 11.63 2.61
CA HIS A 34 5.19 13.08 2.75
C HIS A 34 4.16 13.51 3.81
N HIS A 35 3.25 12.62 4.21
CA HIS A 35 2.15 12.97 5.11
C HIS A 35 2.13 12.17 6.41
N PHE A 36 3.13 11.32 6.64
CA PHE A 36 3.18 10.46 7.81
C PHE A 36 3.26 11.26 9.12
N ASP A 37 4.08 12.30 9.19
CA ASP A 37 4.16 13.16 10.39
C ASP A 37 2.80 13.78 10.75
N ARG A 38 2.01 14.14 9.73
CA ARG A 38 0.65 14.65 9.92
C ARG A 38 -0.33 13.57 10.36
N LEU A 39 -0.19 12.34 9.88
CA LEU A 39 -1.00 11.20 10.36
C LEU A 39 -0.70 10.85 11.81
N VAL A 40 0.57 10.94 12.20
CA VAL A 40 1.02 10.72 13.59
C VAL A 40 0.49 11.84 14.50
N SER A 41 0.55 13.10 14.07
CA SER A 41 0.09 14.22 14.90
C SER A 41 -1.40 14.17 15.23
N ILE A 42 -2.22 13.60 14.34
CA ILE A 42 -3.65 13.38 14.56
C ILE A 42 -3.98 11.99 15.12
N GLY A 43 -2.99 11.13 15.35
CA GLY A 43 -3.19 9.76 15.84
C GLY A 43 -3.85 8.80 14.84
N ALA A 44 -3.90 9.14 13.55
CA ALA A 44 -4.56 8.34 12.52
C ALA A 44 -3.67 7.26 11.89
N GLU A 45 -2.40 7.20 12.30
CA GLU A 45 -1.41 6.21 11.85
C GLU A 45 -1.91 4.75 11.87
N PRO A 46 -2.59 4.26 12.95
CA PRO A 46 -3.04 2.86 13.01
C PRO A 46 -4.08 2.52 11.95
N HIS A 47 -4.91 3.49 11.55
CA HIS A 47 -5.91 3.29 10.51
C HIS A 47 -5.25 3.07 9.15
N VAL A 48 -4.25 3.89 8.81
CA VAL A 48 -3.53 3.78 7.55
C VAL A 48 -2.71 2.47 7.51
N ASN A 49 -2.08 2.10 8.62
CA ASN A 49 -1.33 0.84 8.74
C ASN A 49 -2.22 -0.39 8.56
N THR A 50 -3.41 -0.41 9.16
CA THR A 50 -4.37 -1.51 8.99
C THR A 50 -4.88 -1.59 7.55
N LEU A 51 -5.22 -0.44 6.96
CA LEU A 51 -5.68 -0.37 5.58
C LEU A 51 -4.59 -0.83 4.60
N TYR A 52 -3.34 -0.40 4.80
CA TYR A 52 -2.21 -0.80 3.97
C TYR A 52 -1.92 -2.29 4.06
N LYS A 53 -1.98 -2.90 5.26
CA LYS A 53 -1.83 -4.35 5.42
C LYS A 53 -2.87 -5.11 4.59
N HIS A 54 -4.13 -4.72 4.70
CA HIS A 54 -5.20 -5.38 3.95
C HIS A 54 -5.00 -5.21 2.44
N PHE A 55 -4.63 -4.01 1.99
CA PHE A 55 -4.27 -3.76 0.60
C PHE A 55 -3.12 -4.67 0.15
N TYR A 56 -2.03 -4.74 0.92
CA TYR A 56 -0.84 -5.53 0.60
C TYR A 56 -1.17 -7.01 0.41
N PHE A 57 -1.86 -7.63 1.37
CA PHE A 57 -2.29 -9.03 1.25
C PHE A 57 -3.22 -9.26 0.06
N PHE A 58 -4.14 -8.34 -0.21
CA PHE A 58 -5.06 -8.47 -1.33
C PHE A 58 -4.33 -8.40 -2.68
N VAL A 59 -3.40 -7.46 -2.86
CA VAL A 59 -2.70 -7.31 -4.15
C VAL A 59 -1.66 -8.39 -4.40
N THR A 60 -1.04 -8.94 -3.35
CA THR A 60 -0.09 -10.05 -3.47
C THR A 60 -0.80 -11.35 -3.79
N GLU A 61 -1.88 -11.70 -3.07
CA GLU A 61 -2.67 -12.91 -3.31
C GLU A 61 -3.22 -12.96 -4.75
N HIS A 62 -3.79 -11.83 -5.23
CA HIS A 62 -4.39 -11.78 -6.56
C HIS A 62 -3.43 -11.37 -7.68
N ASN A 63 -2.13 -11.18 -7.38
CA ASN A 63 -1.10 -10.74 -8.31
C ASN A 63 -1.53 -9.49 -9.12
N MET A 64 -2.07 -8.50 -8.40
CA MET A 64 -2.67 -7.30 -8.98
C MET A 64 -1.66 -6.16 -9.19
N VAL A 65 -0.58 -6.14 -8.41
CA VAL A 65 0.52 -5.18 -8.51
C VAL A 65 1.82 -5.95 -8.70
N SER A 66 2.76 -5.42 -9.49
CA SER A 66 4.04 -6.07 -9.74
C SER A 66 4.92 -6.03 -8.48
N SER A 67 5.61 -7.13 -8.18
CA SER A 67 6.54 -7.20 -7.04
C SER A 67 7.61 -6.10 -7.08
N LYS A 68 8.05 -5.71 -8.29
CA LYS A 68 8.99 -4.59 -8.48
C LYS A 68 8.43 -3.24 -8.03
N GLU A 69 7.12 -3.02 -8.15
CA GLU A 69 6.50 -1.79 -7.65
C GLU A 69 6.37 -1.83 -6.13
N LEU A 70 6.08 -3.01 -5.58
CA LEU A 70 6.00 -3.22 -4.12
C LEU A 70 7.36 -3.06 -3.44
N ASP A 71 8.47 -3.28 -4.14
CA ASP A 71 9.83 -3.09 -3.63
C ASP A 71 10.09 -1.67 -3.08
N ALA A 72 9.44 -0.65 -3.64
CA ALA A 72 9.57 0.73 -3.18
C ALA A 72 9.17 0.93 -1.71
N LEU A 73 8.32 0.05 -1.17
CA LEU A 73 7.90 0.07 0.23
C LEU A 73 8.25 -1.24 0.96
N LYS A 74 9.13 -2.08 0.42
CA LYS A 74 9.38 -3.41 0.97
C LYS A 74 9.90 -3.37 2.41
N GLU A 75 10.89 -2.54 2.71
CA GLU A 75 11.44 -2.40 4.07
C GLU A 75 10.37 -1.91 5.06
N MET A 76 9.52 -0.96 4.65
CA MET A 76 8.40 -0.48 5.46
C MET A 76 7.35 -1.59 5.68
N THR A 77 7.06 -2.35 4.63
CA THR A 77 6.07 -3.42 4.63
C THR A 77 6.50 -4.57 5.55
N GLU A 78 7.74 -5.02 5.45
CA GLU A 78 8.31 -6.05 6.30
C GLU A 78 8.17 -5.66 7.78
N ARG A 79 8.50 -4.41 8.12
CA ARG A 79 8.34 -3.88 9.50
C ARG A 79 6.90 -3.70 9.95
N LEU A 80 5.99 -3.34 9.04
CA LEU A 80 4.55 -3.32 9.34
C LEU A 80 4.03 -4.73 9.64
N LEU A 81 4.52 -5.75 8.93
CA LEU A 81 4.13 -7.13 9.09
C LEU A 81 4.75 -7.80 10.32
N GLU A 82 5.93 -7.37 10.77
CA GLU A 82 6.70 -8.04 11.82
C GLU A 82 6.09 -8.01 13.23
N SER A 83 5.57 -6.91 13.79
CA SER A 83 4.87 -6.95 15.11
C SER A 83 4.38 -5.59 15.65
N SER A 84 3.43 -5.70 16.60
CA SER A 84 2.53 -4.72 17.23
C SER A 84 3.12 -3.49 17.98
N GLN A 85 4.22 -2.85 17.57
CA GLN A 85 4.69 -1.60 18.20
C GLN A 85 5.11 -0.51 17.21
N ASN A 86 4.18 0.42 16.99
CA ASN A 86 4.18 1.52 16.03
C ASN A 86 5.21 2.66 16.26
N ARG A 87 6.24 2.48 17.10
CA ARG A 87 7.01 3.65 17.60
C ARG A 87 8.27 4.02 16.82
N ARG A 88 8.66 3.26 15.79
CA ARG A 88 9.98 3.42 15.13
C ARG A 88 9.95 3.74 13.64
N PHE A 89 8.77 3.95 13.05
CA PHE A 89 8.60 4.24 11.60
C PHE A 89 9.20 5.57 11.14
N ARG A 90 9.30 6.56 12.05
CA ARG A 90 9.79 7.92 11.75
C ARG A 90 11.17 7.95 11.10
N HIS A 91 12.08 7.06 11.50
CA HIS A 91 13.48 7.07 11.04
C HIS A 91 13.68 6.47 9.64
N ILE A 92 12.70 5.75 9.09
CA ILE A 92 12.83 5.03 7.80
C ILE A 92 12.25 5.87 6.67
N VAL A 93 11.16 6.58 6.97
CA VAL A 93 10.48 7.47 6.03
C VAL A 93 11.33 8.72 5.74
N GLN A 94 12.04 9.22 6.75
CA GLN A 94 12.82 10.45 6.67
C GLN A 94 14.30 10.24 6.29
N THR A 95 14.78 9.00 6.14
CA THR A 95 16.14 8.79 5.60
C THR A 95 16.16 9.22 4.13
N PRO A 96 16.95 10.25 3.77
CA PRO A 96 17.09 10.65 2.38
C PRO A 96 17.77 9.50 1.63
N GLN A 97 17.14 9.02 0.55
CA GLN A 97 17.77 8.18 -0.46
C GLN A 97 18.79 9.01 -1.28
N LEU A 98 19.75 9.64 -0.60
CA LEU A 98 20.86 10.34 -1.23
C LEU A 98 22.05 10.34 -0.27
N GLU A 99 22.84 9.28 -0.28
CA GLU A 99 24.31 9.37 -0.28
C GLU A 99 24.96 8.03 -0.63
N SER A 100 25.72 8.07 -1.73
CA SER A 100 26.74 7.13 -2.26
C SER A 100 26.28 5.86 -2.97
#